data_AF-A0A812SR52-F1
#
_entry.id   AF-A0A812SR52-F1
#
_cell.length_a   1.000
_cell.length_b   1.000
_cell.length_c   1.000
_cell.angle_alpha   90.00
_cell.angle_beta   90.00
_cell.angle_gamma   90.00
#
_symmetry.space_group_name_H-M   'P 1'
#
loop_
_entity.id
_entity.type
_entity.pdbx_description
1 polymer ?
#
loop_
_entity_poly.entity_id
_entity_poly.type
_entity_poly.pdbx_seq_one_letter_code
_entity_poly.pdbx_strand_id
1 'polypeptide(L)'
;MDEICEDGRVVGHLPSKWEWAQSIEHAGHLPQLSQRLAKQLLLVVSGVRSEENQASLTRDMASFDWILQALISGNSTLGIVAAPNEEVADALSVTAAMWASFSDLLGRNPTDAVMHEVFDQNMLLLDAAQNVLHALLEAARSAGYSGSLVAEIAECQMMLVEKICKESLFVAADIRVAKALQRLAEAKEHYEAAHEALVLGVEAANIPKLTSLCTMHKMRDVTYYAKEVHRRVRGILNARTSEETLRLAQGFRNDMSVVVDPLSQAMSSAVHLFVLDDGTCNPLATTTQEQWMHLARGLAEQRVASQGVFRYFMQVVHGIDVASSKVDLAVQLAKNNNQLLGLVQGSREEDIPAPPTQELLSQLVKLHVAWQHMSKVLSDAVHQDEIAEVDITEVEVYNQEFLRDADIVMELLAVVHHCPTLGILNITNHQAWPSTCSLLRPLSSAMAMQATTWTS
;
A
#
# COMPACT_ATOMS: atom_id res chain seq x y z
N MET A 1 -24.25 22.58 -20.05
CA MET A 1 -24.69 21.18 -19.91
C MET A 1 -24.97 20.74 -21.33
N ASP A 2 -24.18 19.80 -21.84
CA ASP A 2 -24.28 19.36 -23.22
C ASP A 2 -25.33 18.23 -23.27
N GLU A 3 -26.43 18.51 -23.96
CA GLU A 3 -27.58 17.61 -24.11
C GLU A 3 -27.35 16.65 -25.30
N ILE A 4 -27.67 15.37 -25.11
CA ILE A 4 -27.69 14.38 -26.20
C ILE A 4 -29.05 14.52 -26.89
N CYS A 5 -29.02 14.91 -28.16
CA CYS A 5 -30.22 15.06 -28.98
C CYS A 5 -30.31 13.93 -30.01
N GLU A 6 -31.34 13.09 -29.89
CA GLU A 6 -31.77 12.17 -30.96
C GLU A 6 -33.12 12.67 -31.51
N ASP A 7 -33.23 12.78 -32.84
CA ASP A 7 -34.44 13.25 -33.54
C ASP A 7 -35.04 14.56 -32.99
N GLY A 8 -34.18 15.49 -32.56
CA GLY A 8 -34.61 16.79 -32.03
C GLY A 8 -35.23 16.75 -30.63
N ARG A 9 -35.06 15.64 -29.89
CA ARG A 9 -35.42 15.52 -28.47
C ARG A 9 -34.17 15.30 -27.63
N VAL A 10 -34.08 16.00 -26.50
CA VAL A 10 -33.08 15.71 -25.46
C VAL A 10 -33.40 14.33 -24.91
N VAL A 11 -32.57 13.34 -25.25
CA VAL A 11 -32.70 11.95 -24.78
C VAL A 11 -31.81 11.65 -23.58
N GLY A 12 -30.89 12.56 -23.23
CA GLY A 12 -30.06 12.48 -22.03
C GLY A 12 -29.15 13.69 -21.88
N HIS A 13 -28.45 13.79 -20.75
CA HIS A 13 -27.32 14.70 -20.60
C HIS A 13 -26.03 13.90 -20.56
N LEU A 14 -24.93 14.49 -21.06
CA LEU A 14 -23.62 13.92 -20.82
C LEU A 14 -23.31 13.97 -19.31
N PRO A 15 -22.85 12.86 -18.70
CA PRO A 15 -22.48 12.88 -17.29
C PRO A 15 -21.37 13.89 -17.02
N SER A 16 -21.53 14.69 -15.97
CA SER A 16 -20.50 15.60 -15.48
C SER A 16 -19.33 14.82 -14.84
N LYS A 17 -18.19 15.49 -14.63
CA LYS A 17 -17.04 14.89 -13.93
C LYS A 17 -17.40 14.39 -12.52
N TRP A 18 -18.27 15.12 -11.82
CA TRP A 18 -18.72 14.73 -10.49
C TRP A 18 -19.61 13.48 -10.55
N GLU A 19 -20.53 13.40 -11.51
CA GLU A 19 -21.41 12.24 -11.67
C GLU A 19 -20.63 10.97 -12.08
N TRP A 20 -19.61 11.11 -12.94
CA TRP A 20 -18.68 10.02 -13.22
C TRP A 20 -17.97 9.54 -11.97
N ALA A 21 -17.42 10.48 -11.17
CA ALA A 21 -16.73 10.14 -9.93
C ALA A 21 -17.64 9.37 -8.95
N GLN A 22 -18.87 9.85 -8.72
CA GLN A 22 -19.82 9.19 -7.82
C GLN A 22 -20.24 7.81 -8.32
N SER A 23 -20.46 7.66 -9.63
CA SER A 23 -20.84 6.37 -10.21
C SER A 23 -19.70 5.34 -10.10
N ILE A 24 -18.46 5.76 -10.36
CA ILE A 24 -17.26 4.93 -10.25
C ILE A 24 -17.01 4.52 -8.79
N GLU A 25 -17.05 5.47 -7.85
CA GLU A 25 -16.89 5.22 -6.41
C GLU A 25 -17.90 4.16 -5.93
N HIS A 26 -19.17 4.31 -6.30
CA HIS A 26 -20.20 3.34 -5.92
C HIS A 26 -20.02 1.98 -6.60
N ALA A 27 -19.65 1.94 -7.88
CA ALA A 27 -19.31 0.68 -8.56
C ALA A 27 -18.11 -0.03 -7.90
N GLY A 28 -17.11 0.73 -7.44
CA GLY A 28 -15.93 0.24 -6.72
C GLY A 28 -16.24 -0.46 -5.40
N HIS A 29 -17.36 -0.11 -4.76
CA HIS A 29 -17.83 -0.77 -3.54
C HIS A 29 -18.42 -2.17 -3.76
N LEU A 30 -18.96 -2.49 -4.96
CA LEU A 30 -19.60 -3.79 -5.21
C LEU A 30 -18.62 -4.98 -5.03
N PRO A 31 -17.40 -4.97 -5.63
CA PRO A 31 -16.39 -5.98 -5.36
C PRO A 31 -16.09 -6.17 -3.88
N GLN A 32 -15.86 -5.08 -3.15
CA GLN A 32 -15.56 -5.12 -1.71
C GLN A 32 -16.71 -5.72 -0.90
N LEU A 33 -17.94 -5.29 -1.16
CA LEU A 33 -19.14 -5.80 -0.48
C LEU A 33 -19.32 -7.30 -0.74
N SER A 34 -19.12 -7.77 -1.97
CA SER A 34 -19.21 -9.21 -2.29
C SER A 34 -18.30 -10.05 -1.38
N GLN A 35 -17.05 -9.61 -1.15
CA GLN A 35 -16.07 -10.31 -0.32
C GLN A 35 -16.44 -10.22 1.17
N ARG A 36 -16.86 -9.03 1.61
CA ARG A 36 -17.24 -8.77 3.00
C ARG A 36 -18.46 -9.58 3.43
N LEU A 37 -19.46 -9.76 2.55
CA LEU A 37 -20.64 -10.57 2.82
C LEU A 37 -20.29 -12.03 3.11
N ALA A 38 -19.45 -12.65 2.27
CA ALA A 38 -18.95 -14.00 2.50
C ALA A 38 -18.15 -14.10 3.81
N LYS A 39 -17.28 -13.11 4.09
CA LYS A 39 -16.54 -13.00 5.36
C LYS A 39 -17.48 -12.96 6.57
N GLN A 40 -18.50 -12.11 6.54
CA GLN A 40 -19.45 -11.96 7.64
C GLN A 40 -20.25 -13.25 7.88
N LEU A 41 -20.73 -13.91 6.83
CA LEU A 41 -21.38 -15.22 6.95
C LEU A 41 -20.46 -16.26 7.61
N LEU A 42 -19.20 -16.35 7.19
CA LEU A 42 -18.21 -17.27 7.78
C LEU A 42 -17.96 -16.98 9.27
N LEU A 43 -17.96 -15.70 9.67
CA LEU A 43 -17.82 -15.29 11.08
C LEU A 43 -19.07 -15.64 11.90
N VAL A 44 -20.27 -15.44 11.35
CA VAL A 44 -21.55 -15.86 11.96
C VAL A 44 -21.55 -17.36 12.21
N VAL A 45 -21.24 -18.16 11.19
CA VAL A 45 -21.20 -19.64 11.27
C VAL A 45 -20.16 -20.13 12.27
N SER A 46 -19.04 -19.40 12.39
CA SER A 46 -17.99 -19.71 13.35
C SER A 46 -18.29 -19.25 14.79
N GLY A 47 -19.43 -18.59 15.04
CA GLY A 47 -19.81 -18.06 16.35
C GLY A 47 -19.00 -16.83 16.80
N VAL A 48 -18.23 -16.21 15.90
CA VAL A 48 -17.42 -15.03 16.22
C VAL A 48 -18.27 -13.78 16.07
N ARG A 49 -18.57 -13.11 17.19
CA ARG A 49 -19.40 -11.87 17.22
C ARG A 49 -20.66 -12.03 16.36
N SER A 50 -21.34 -13.18 16.48
CA SER A 50 -22.36 -13.64 15.54
C SER A 50 -23.49 -12.64 15.35
N GLU A 51 -23.98 -12.00 16.41
CA GLU A 51 -25.07 -11.02 16.32
C GLU A 51 -24.65 -9.77 15.54
N GLU A 52 -23.45 -9.25 15.81
CA GLU A 52 -22.90 -8.07 15.14
C GLU A 52 -22.59 -8.34 13.66
N ASN A 53 -22.04 -9.53 13.36
CA ASN A 53 -21.78 -9.94 11.98
C ASN A 53 -23.08 -10.22 11.21
N GLN A 54 -24.12 -10.76 11.84
CA GLN A 54 -25.44 -10.94 11.21
C GLN A 54 -26.11 -9.60 10.89
N ALA A 55 -26.04 -8.64 11.82
CA ALA A 55 -26.54 -7.29 11.60
C ALA A 55 -25.77 -6.58 10.47
N SER A 56 -24.46 -6.81 10.39
CA SER A 56 -23.62 -6.23 9.34
C SER A 56 -23.85 -6.89 7.97
N LEU A 57 -24.03 -8.22 7.94
CA LEU A 57 -24.43 -8.96 6.74
C LEU A 57 -25.73 -8.41 6.16
N THR A 58 -26.74 -8.22 6.99
CA THR A 58 -28.05 -7.68 6.56
C THR A 58 -27.90 -6.27 5.99
N ARG A 59 -27.12 -5.41 6.64
CA ARG A 59 -26.85 -4.04 6.17
C ARG A 59 -26.12 -4.04 4.84
N ASP A 60 -25.09 -4.87 4.71
CA ASP A 60 -24.25 -4.90 3.52
C ASP A 60 -24.98 -5.52 2.32
N MET A 61 -25.90 -6.46 2.56
CA MET A 61 -26.81 -6.97 1.51
C MET A 61 -27.69 -5.83 0.98
N ALA A 62 -28.31 -5.06 1.88
CA ALA A 62 -29.13 -3.91 1.48
C ALA A 62 -28.31 -2.83 0.76
N SER A 63 -27.06 -2.59 1.18
CA SER A 63 -26.15 -1.68 0.47
C SER A 63 -25.81 -2.18 -0.93
N PHE A 64 -25.53 -3.47 -1.10
CA PHE A 64 -25.24 -4.06 -2.41
C PHE A 64 -26.44 -3.90 -3.35
N ASP A 65 -27.64 -4.28 -2.88
CA ASP A 65 -28.90 -4.12 -3.63
C ASP A 65 -29.09 -2.66 -4.06
N TRP A 66 -28.96 -1.74 -3.11
CA TRP A 66 -29.19 -0.33 -3.34
C TRP A 66 -28.20 0.27 -4.35
N ILE A 67 -26.90 -0.01 -4.22
CA ILE A 67 -25.87 0.45 -5.15
C ILE A 67 -26.14 -0.09 -6.55
N LEU A 68 -26.39 -1.39 -6.66
CA LEU A 68 -26.62 -2.05 -7.94
C LEU A 68 -27.84 -1.45 -8.65
N GLN A 69 -28.95 -1.24 -7.94
CA GLN A 69 -30.13 -0.58 -8.50
C GLN A 69 -29.85 0.87 -8.90
N ALA A 70 -29.10 1.62 -8.08
CA ALA A 70 -28.75 3.00 -8.39
C ALA A 70 -27.89 3.12 -9.66
N LEU A 71 -26.98 2.16 -9.91
CA LEU A 71 -26.18 2.11 -11.14
C LEU A 71 -27.02 1.70 -12.37
N ILE A 72 -28.03 0.84 -12.18
CA ILE A 72 -28.93 0.43 -13.25
C ILE A 72 -29.86 1.59 -13.66
N SER A 73 -30.54 2.22 -12.69
CA SER A 73 -31.59 3.21 -12.96
C SER A 73 -31.12 4.66 -12.90
N GLY A 74 -29.90 4.91 -12.41
CA GLY A 74 -29.44 6.24 -12.01
C GLY A 74 -30.02 6.69 -10.67
N ASN A 75 -29.37 7.67 -10.05
CA ASN A 75 -29.83 8.38 -8.86
C ASN A 75 -29.30 9.83 -8.88
N SER A 76 -30.15 10.76 -9.32
CA SER A 76 -29.79 12.18 -9.46
C SER A 76 -29.47 12.89 -8.15
N THR A 77 -29.99 12.40 -7.01
CA THR A 77 -29.71 13.00 -5.70
C THR A 77 -28.26 12.75 -5.26
N LEU A 78 -27.67 11.64 -5.72
CA LEU A 78 -26.30 11.25 -5.41
C LEU A 78 -25.35 11.40 -6.61
N GLY A 79 -25.84 11.89 -7.75
CA GLY A 79 -25.03 12.03 -8.96
C GLY A 79 -24.67 10.70 -9.61
N ILE A 80 -25.41 9.63 -9.33
CA ILE A 80 -25.15 8.34 -9.96
C ILE A 80 -25.86 8.35 -11.31
N VAL A 81 -25.10 8.12 -12.39
CA VAL A 81 -25.71 7.99 -13.72
C VAL A 81 -26.22 6.59 -13.93
N ALA A 82 -27.34 6.47 -14.64
CA ALA A 82 -27.78 5.19 -15.17
C ALA A 82 -26.73 4.65 -16.16
N ALA A 83 -26.81 3.35 -16.47
CA ALA A 83 -25.91 2.70 -17.42
C ALA A 83 -25.70 3.56 -18.69
N PRO A 84 -24.48 4.10 -18.91
CA PRO A 84 -24.24 5.12 -19.95
C PRO A 84 -24.15 4.54 -21.36
N ASN A 85 -23.98 3.22 -21.49
CA ASN A 85 -23.93 2.49 -22.75
C ASN A 85 -24.35 1.02 -22.56
N GLU A 86 -24.47 0.28 -23.66
CA GLU A 86 -24.90 -1.13 -23.68
C GLU A 86 -23.95 -2.06 -22.91
N GLU A 87 -22.62 -1.84 -23.02
CA GLU A 87 -21.62 -2.65 -22.33
C GLU A 87 -21.73 -2.58 -20.80
N VAL A 88 -21.92 -1.37 -20.25
CA VAL A 88 -22.16 -1.19 -18.82
C VAL A 88 -23.51 -1.79 -18.41
N ALA A 89 -24.54 -1.65 -19.23
CA ALA A 89 -25.86 -2.23 -18.96
C ALA A 89 -25.81 -3.77 -18.90
N ASP A 90 -25.08 -4.40 -19.82
CA ASP A 90 -24.87 -5.85 -19.85
C ASP A 90 -24.09 -6.33 -18.63
N ALA A 91 -23.00 -5.64 -18.26
CA ALA A 91 -22.22 -5.97 -17.07
C ALA A 91 -23.06 -5.87 -15.78
N LEU A 92 -23.91 -4.84 -15.67
CA LEU A 92 -24.85 -4.68 -14.56
C LEU A 92 -25.91 -5.78 -14.54
N SER A 93 -26.46 -6.15 -15.69
CA SER A 93 -27.44 -7.25 -15.80
C SER A 93 -26.85 -8.60 -15.37
N VAL A 94 -25.63 -8.91 -15.82
CA VAL A 94 -24.91 -10.12 -15.38
C VAL A 94 -24.67 -10.09 -13.86
N THR A 95 -24.21 -8.95 -13.33
CA THR A 95 -23.98 -8.79 -11.89
C THR A 95 -25.27 -8.95 -11.09
N ALA A 96 -26.40 -8.41 -11.57
CA ALA A 96 -27.69 -8.56 -10.93
C ALA A 96 -28.16 -10.02 -10.88
N ALA A 97 -27.94 -10.79 -11.95
CA ALA A 97 -28.27 -12.21 -11.97
C ALA A 97 -27.40 -13.02 -10.99
N MET A 98 -26.10 -12.75 -10.95
CA MET A 98 -25.17 -13.40 -10.00
C MET A 98 -25.51 -13.02 -8.56
N TRP A 99 -25.83 -11.75 -8.32
CA TRP A 99 -26.22 -11.25 -7.01
C TRP A 99 -27.51 -11.90 -6.51
N ALA A 100 -28.53 -12.03 -7.35
CA ALA A 100 -29.79 -12.68 -6.96
C ALA A 100 -29.59 -14.14 -6.51
N SER A 101 -28.71 -14.88 -7.18
CA SER A 101 -28.34 -16.24 -6.76
C SER A 101 -27.56 -16.23 -5.44
N PHE A 102 -26.57 -15.34 -5.31
CA PHE A 102 -25.71 -15.29 -4.14
C PHE A 102 -26.44 -14.80 -2.88
N SER A 103 -27.31 -13.79 -2.99
CA SER A 103 -28.07 -13.25 -1.86
C SER A 103 -29.07 -14.26 -1.30
N ASP A 104 -29.70 -15.07 -2.15
CA ASP A 104 -30.52 -16.21 -1.72
C ASP A 104 -29.69 -17.21 -0.90
N LEU A 105 -28.48 -17.57 -1.37
CA LEU A 105 -27.59 -18.46 -0.61
C LEU A 105 -27.24 -17.93 0.78
N LEU A 106 -26.98 -16.62 0.90
CA LEU A 106 -26.65 -15.99 2.18
C LEU A 106 -27.82 -16.08 3.19
N GLY A 107 -29.06 -16.18 2.71
CA GLY A 107 -30.26 -16.34 3.54
C GLY A 107 -30.57 -17.79 3.95
N ARG A 108 -29.87 -18.78 3.38
CA ARG A 108 -30.10 -20.21 3.68
C ARG A 108 -29.40 -20.63 4.97
N ASN A 109 -29.85 -21.75 5.54
CA ASN A 109 -29.15 -22.39 6.65
C ASN A 109 -27.73 -22.81 6.22
N PRO A 110 -26.67 -22.44 6.98
CA PRO A 110 -25.28 -22.61 6.57
C PRO A 110 -24.80 -24.05 6.80
N THR A 111 -25.30 -24.97 5.98
CA THR A 111 -24.79 -26.34 5.90
C THR A 111 -23.45 -26.38 5.15
N ASP A 112 -22.69 -27.47 5.32
CA ASP A 112 -21.42 -27.67 4.61
C ASP A 112 -21.54 -27.49 3.08
N ALA A 113 -22.59 -28.07 2.49
CA ALA A 113 -22.89 -27.92 1.07
C ALA A 113 -23.15 -26.46 0.67
N VAL A 114 -23.91 -25.72 1.48
CA VAL A 114 -24.18 -24.28 1.24
C VAL A 114 -22.88 -23.48 1.33
N MET A 115 -22.01 -23.78 2.29
CA MET A 115 -20.75 -23.05 2.44
C MET A 115 -19.77 -23.30 1.28
N HIS A 116 -19.76 -24.51 0.73
CA HIS A 116 -19.07 -24.80 -0.53
C HIS A 116 -19.65 -24.02 -1.71
N GLU A 117 -20.97 -23.88 -1.79
CA GLU A 117 -21.62 -23.10 -2.84
C GLU A 117 -21.34 -21.60 -2.70
N VAL A 118 -21.36 -21.06 -1.47
CA VAL A 118 -20.95 -19.68 -1.17
C VAL A 118 -19.51 -19.44 -1.61
N PHE A 119 -18.59 -20.39 -1.39
CA PHE A 119 -17.20 -20.29 -1.85
C PHE A 119 -17.09 -20.16 -3.38
N ASP A 120 -17.88 -20.94 -4.12
CA ASP A 120 -17.82 -20.97 -5.59
C ASP A 120 -18.55 -19.75 -6.20
N GLN A 121 -19.75 -19.42 -5.72
CA GLN A 121 -20.54 -18.28 -6.24
C GLN A 121 -19.95 -16.91 -5.87
N ASN A 122 -19.29 -16.79 -4.72
CA ASN A 122 -18.69 -15.51 -4.30
C ASN A 122 -17.66 -14.98 -5.30
N MET A 123 -16.90 -15.86 -5.95
CA MET A 123 -15.93 -15.42 -6.96
C MET A 123 -16.58 -15.04 -8.28
N LEU A 124 -17.64 -15.75 -8.69
CA LEU A 124 -18.41 -15.36 -9.87
C LEU A 124 -19.02 -13.96 -9.70
N LEU A 125 -19.53 -13.67 -8.50
CA LEU A 125 -20.04 -12.33 -8.17
C LEU A 125 -18.93 -11.29 -8.13
N LEU A 126 -17.75 -11.61 -7.59
CA LEU A 126 -16.60 -10.71 -7.58
C LEU A 126 -16.20 -10.32 -9.00
N ASP A 127 -16.03 -11.32 -9.88
CA ASP A 127 -15.61 -11.10 -11.27
C ASP A 127 -16.65 -10.25 -12.01
N ALA A 128 -17.95 -10.55 -11.82
CA ALA A 128 -19.03 -9.76 -12.40
C ALA A 128 -19.02 -8.30 -11.90
N ALA A 129 -18.86 -8.08 -10.59
CA ALA A 129 -18.80 -6.75 -10.00
C ALA A 129 -17.56 -5.96 -10.46
N GLN A 130 -16.41 -6.61 -10.64
CA GLN A 130 -15.21 -5.96 -11.18
C GLN A 130 -15.39 -5.58 -12.64
N ASN A 131 -16.11 -6.39 -13.43
CA ASN A 131 -16.43 -6.07 -14.83
C ASN A 131 -17.32 -4.82 -14.94
N VAL A 132 -18.26 -4.60 -14.00
CA VAL A 132 -19.05 -3.37 -13.94
C VAL A 132 -18.15 -2.15 -13.77
N LEU A 133 -17.23 -2.18 -12.79
CA LEU A 133 -16.30 -1.08 -12.56
C LEU A 133 -15.42 -0.83 -13.80
N HIS A 134 -14.90 -1.89 -14.41
CA HIS A 134 -14.07 -1.78 -15.60
C HIS A 134 -14.81 -1.14 -16.78
N ALA A 135 -15.99 -1.65 -17.13
CA ALA A 135 -16.81 -1.11 -18.21
C ALA A 135 -17.18 0.37 -17.95
N LEU A 136 -17.48 0.73 -16.70
CA LEU A 136 -17.81 2.09 -16.33
C LEU A 136 -16.61 3.03 -16.46
N LEU A 137 -15.41 2.58 -16.08
CA LEU A 137 -14.16 3.32 -16.26
C LEU A 137 -13.84 3.54 -17.74
N GLU A 138 -14.05 2.54 -18.58
CA GLU A 138 -13.83 2.65 -20.03
C GLU A 138 -14.83 3.61 -20.70
N ALA A 139 -16.10 3.55 -20.29
CA ALA A 139 -17.12 4.51 -20.72
C ALA A 139 -16.75 5.95 -20.31
N ALA A 140 -16.32 6.13 -19.06
CA ALA A 140 -15.91 7.43 -18.54
C ALA A 140 -14.69 8.00 -19.30
N ARG A 141 -13.66 7.17 -19.53
CA ARG A 141 -12.47 7.57 -20.31
C ARG A 141 -12.83 7.96 -21.74
N SER A 142 -13.71 7.20 -22.37
CA SER A 142 -14.22 7.51 -23.72
C SER A 142 -14.99 8.83 -23.76
N ALA A 143 -15.62 9.22 -22.65
CA ALA A 143 -16.26 10.51 -22.45
C ALA A 143 -15.30 11.63 -21.99
N GLY A 144 -13.99 11.38 -21.94
CA GLY A 144 -12.98 12.36 -21.54
C GLY A 144 -12.84 12.57 -20.02
N TYR A 145 -13.39 11.67 -19.21
CA TYR A 145 -13.16 11.65 -17.76
C TYR A 145 -11.80 11.02 -17.45
N SER A 146 -10.93 11.79 -16.79
CA SER A 146 -9.66 11.33 -16.23
C SER A 146 -9.81 11.25 -14.71
N GLY A 147 -10.41 10.17 -14.21
CA GLY A 147 -10.50 9.89 -12.78
C GLY A 147 -9.13 9.68 -12.13
N SER A 148 -9.10 9.68 -10.80
CA SER A 148 -7.89 9.37 -10.06
C SER A 148 -7.69 7.84 -10.05
N LEU A 149 -6.88 7.33 -10.98
CA LEU A 149 -6.43 5.93 -10.97
C LEU A 149 -5.87 5.51 -9.60
N VAL A 150 -5.28 6.45 -8.87
CA VAL A 150 -4.76 6.23 -7.51
C VAL A 150 -5.90 5.92 -6.52
N ALA A 151 -7.03 6.63 -6.60
CA ALA A 151 -8.18 6.33 -5.75
C ALA A 151 -8.78 4.95 -6.08
N GLU A 152 -8.86 4.60 -7.36
CA GLU A 152 -9.33 3.26 -7.81
C GLU A 152 -8.44 2.14 -7.24
N ILE A 153 -7.11 2.32 -7.26
CA ILE A 153 -6.17 1.35 -6.69
C ILE A 153 -6.35 1.25 -5.16
N ALA A 154 -6.58 2.38 -4.47
CA ALA A 154 -6.79 2.41 -3.04
C ALA A 154 -8.09 1.70 -2.62
N GLU A 155 -9.17 1.85 -3.39
CA GLU A 155 -10.42 1.08 -3.20
C GLU A 155 -10.21 -0.41 -3.46
N CYS A 156 -9.51 -0.77 -4.54
CA CYS A 156 -9.14 -2.15 -4.84
C CYS A 156 -8.35 -2.78 -3.69
N GLN A 157 -7.45 -2.01 -3.07
CA GLN A 157 -6.69 -2.44 -1.91
C GLN A 157 -7.62 -2.87 -0.77
N MET A 158 -8.69 -2.13 -0.50
CA MET A 158 -9.66 -2.48 0.56
C MET A 158 -10.42 -3.77 0.24
N MET A 159 -10.83 -3.96 -1.02
CA MET A 159 -11.43 -5.23 -1.47
C MET A 159 -10.46 -6.40 -1.25
N LEU A 160 -9.17 -6.23 -1.54
CA LEU A 160 -8.16 -7.27 -1.38
C LEU A 160 -7.99 -7.67 0.09
N VAL A 161 -8.09 -6.75 1.04
CA VAL A 161 -8.10 -7.09 2.48
C VAL A 161 -9.32 -7.93 2.85
N GLU A 162 -10.50 -7.57 2.35
CA GLU A 162 -11.71 -8.38 2.57
C GLU A 162 -11.56 -9.78 1.98
N LYS A 163 -10.97 -9.89 0.78
CA LYS A 163 -10.67 -11.16 0.12
C LYS A 163 -9.66 -11.98 0.94
N ILE A 164 -8.56 -11.39 1.40
CA ILE A 164 -7.56 -12.03 2.28
C ILE A 164 -8.22 -12.61 3.53
N CYS A 165 -9.10 -11.83 4.18
CA CYS A 165 -9.83 -12.27 5.36
C CYS A 165 -10.76 -13.44 5.04
N LYS A 166 -11.59 -13.30 4.00
CA LYS A 166 -12.55 -14.31 3.56
C LYS A 166 -11.86 -15.63 3.19
N GLU A 167 -10.79 -15.61 2.39
CA GLU A 167 -10.07 -16.83 2.03
C GLU A 167 -9.41 -17.49 3.25
N SER A 168 -8.88 -16.71 4.19
CA SER A 168 -8.37 -17.23 5.46
C SER A 168 -9.47 -17.90 6.30
N LEU A 169 -10.69 -17.37 6.28
CA LEU A 169 -11.84 -17.96 6.97
C LEU A 169 -12.32 -19.25 6.30
N PHE A 170 -12.29 -19.33 4.97
CA PHE A 170 -12.57 -20.60 4.28
C PHE A 170 -11.55 -21.68 4.66
N VAL A 171 -10.27 -21.32 4.75
CA VAL A 171 -9.24 -22.23 5.29
C VAL A 171 -9.59 -22.63 6.74
N ALA A 172 -9.92 -21.68 7.62
CA ALA A 172 -10.25 -21.95 9.02
C ALA A 172 -11.48 -22.87 9.21
N ALA A 173 -12.40 -22.85 8.24
CA ALA A 173 -13.61 -23.65 8.19
C ALA A 173 -13.43 -24.99 7.43
N ASP A 174 -12.21 -25.30 6.98
CA ASP A 174 -11.88 -26.50 6.19
C ASP A 174 -12.62 -26.59 4.83
N ILE A 175 -12.98 -25.44 4.26
CA ILE A 175 -13.71 -25.36 2.98
C ILE A 175 -12.73 -25.10 1.85
N ARG A 176 -12.62 -26.06 0.91
CA ARG A 176 -11.82 -25.93 -0.33
C ARG A 176 -10.39 -25.45 -0.07
N VAL A 177 -9.77 -25.93 1.02
CA VAL A 177 -8.51 -25.41 1.58
C VAL A 177 -7.44 -25.14 0.51
N ALA A 178 -7.18 -26.08 -0.38
CA ALA A 178 -6.15 -25.90 -1.43
C ALA A 178 -6.43 -24.68 -2.33
N LYS A 179 -7.68 -24.50 -2.76
CA LYS A 179 -8.09 -23.39 -3.62
C LYS A 179 -8.20 -22.07 -2.85
N ALA A 180 -8.60 -22.13 -1.57
CA ALA A 180 -8.60 -20.97 -0.68
C ALA A 180 -7.17 -20.46 -0.42
N LEU A 181 -6.20 -21.36 -0.17
CA LEU A 181 -4.78 -21.00 -0.02
C LEU A 181 -4.20 -20.37 -1.27
N GLN A 182 -4.53 -20.91 -2.45
CA GLN A 182 -4.12 -20.31 -3.73
C GLN A 182 -4.64 -18.87 -3.85
N ARG A 183 -5.96 -18.66 -3.67
CA ARG A 183 -6.59 -17.34 -3.77
C ARG A 183 -6.10 -16.37 -2.69
N LEU A 184 -5.75 -16.87 -1.51
CA LEU A 184 -5.16 -16.10 -0.43
C LEU A 184 -3.76 -15.59 -0.81
N ALA A 185 -2.94 -16.45 -1.42
CA ALA A 185 -1.60 -16.06 -1.90
C ALA A 185 -1.71 -14.99 -2.99
N GLU A 186 -2.58 -15.20 -4.00
CA GLU A 186 -2.83 -14.24 -5.08
C GLU A 186 -3.35 -12.90 -4.54
N ALA A 187 -4.31 -12.91 -3.60
CA ALA A 187 -4.86 -11.69 -3.01
C ALA A 187 -3.81 -10.91 -2.21
N LYS A 188 -2.93 -11.62 -1.48
CA LYS A 188 -1.80 -11.01 -0.76
C LYS A 188 -0.83 -10.34 -1.73
N GLU A 189 -0.46 -11.02 -2.81
CA GLU A 189 0.47 -10.49 -3.82
C GLU A 189 -0.11 -9.25 -4.51
N HIS A 190 -1.37 -9.30 -4.93
CA HIS A 190 -2.05 -8.14 -5.51
C HIS A 190 -2.17 -6.97 -4.52
N TYR A 191 -2.39 -7.25 -3.23
CA TYR A 191 -2.40 -6.19 -2.20
C TYR A 191 -1.03 -5.52 -2.09
N GLU A 192 0.05 -6.31 -2.05
CA GLU A 192 1.41 -5.79 -1.95
C GLU A 192 1.75 -4.92 -3.17
N ALA A 193 1.42 -5.39 -4.37
CA ALA A 193 1.62 -4.61 -5.60
C ALA A 193 0.79 -3.32 -5.63
N ALA A 194 -0.49 -3.37 -5.22
CA ALA A 194 -1.34 -2.19 -5.12
C ALA A 194 -0.81 -1.19 -4.09
N HIS A 195 -0.40 -1.67 -2.90
CA HIS A 195 0.17 -0.84 -1.85
C HIS A 195 1.46 -0.15 -2.30
N GLU A 196 2.33 -0.89 -2.98
CA GLU A 196 3.57 -0.37 -3.53
C GLU A 196 3.28 0.71 -4.58
N ALA A 197 2.36 0.44 -5.52
CA ALA A 197 1.95 1.41 -6.53
C ALA A 197 1.40 2.71 -5.93
N LEU A 198 0.60 2.63 -4.86
CA LEU A 198 0.04 3.80 -4.17
C LEU A 198 1.10 4.68 -3.52
N VAL A 199 2.21 4.10 -3.04
CA VAL A 199 3.23 4.87 -2.34
C VAL A 199 4.39 5.27 -3.26
N LEU A 200 4.91 4.31 -4.03
CA LEU A 200 6.08 4.47 -4.89
C LEU A 200 5.74 4.90 -6.32
N GLY A 201 4.47 4.91 -6.69
CA GLY A 201 4.06 5.14 -8.07
C GLY A 201 4.50 4.03 -9.01
N VAL A 202 4.02 4.10 -10.25
CA VAL A 202 4.40 3.22 -11.36
C VAL A 202 4.42 4.07 -12.62
N GLU A 203 5.61 4.48 -13.06
CA GLU A 203 5.78 5.38 -14.20
C GLU A 203 5.17 4.82 -15.48
N ALA A 204 5.37 3.53 -15.75
CA ALA A 204 4.82 2.85 -16.93
C ALA A 204 3.27 2.86 -16.99
N ALA A 205 2.61 3.00 -15.84
CA ALA A 205 1.16 3.10 -15.72
C ALA A 205 0.67 4.53 -15.45
N ASN A 206 1.57 5.53 -15.50
CA ASN A 206 1.31 6.93 -15.12
C ASN A 206 0.73 7.08 -13.70
N ILE A 207 1.08 6.17 -12.79
CA ILE A 207 0.71 6.27 -11.37
C ILE A 207 1.79 7.12 -10.69
N PRO A 208 1.46 8.32 -10.19
CA PRO A 208 2.45 9.20 -9.57
C PRO A 208 2.90 8.65 -8.22
N LYS A 209 4.13 8.99 -7.83
CA LYS A 209 4.63 8.81 -6.46
C LYS A 209 3.77 9.59 -5.49
N LEU A 210 3.53 9.03 -4.31
CA LEU A 210 2.81 9.74 -3.26
C LEU A 210 3.67 10.86 -2.68
N THR A 211 3.26 12.10 -2.91
CA THR A 211 3.95 13.30 -2.42
C THR A 211 3.12 14.13 -1.46
N SER A 212 1.83 13.84 -1.27
CA SER A 212 1.01 14.59 -0.32
C SER A 212 1.34 14.19 1.12
N LEU A 213 1.63 15.19 1.96
CA LEU A 213 1.96 15.02 3.37
C LEU A 213 0.90 14.24 4.14
N CYS A 214 -0.37 14.65 4.07
CA CYS A 214 -1.43 14.06 4.88
C CYS A 214 -1.72 12.63 4.47
N THR A 215 -1.81 12.40 3.17
CA THR A 215 -1.98 11.07 2.59
C THR A 215 -0.80 10.15 2.95
N MET A 216 0.46 10.63 2.89
CA MET A 216 1.64 9.85 3.29
C MET A 216 1.58 9.41 4.76
N HIS A 217 1.19 10.32 5.66
CA HIS A 217 1.02 9.99 7.09
C HIS A 217 -0.04 8.91 7.31
N LYS A 218 -1.12 8.90 6.52
CA LYS A 218 -2.12 7.83 6.59
C LYS A 218 -1.66 6.54 5.95
N MET A 219 -0.94 6.60 4.84
CA MET A 219 -0.35 5.41 4.22
C MET A 219 0.69 4.74 5.12
N ARG A 220 1.40 5.47 5.99
CA ARG A 220 2.22 4.89 7.06
C ARG A 220 1.42 3.98 7.98
N ASP A 221 0.24 4.42 8.41
CA ASP A 221 -0.62 3.66 9.30
C ASP A 221 -1.15 2.41 8.58
N VAL A 222 -1.52 2.53 7.29
CA VAL A 222 -1.87 1.39 6.42
C VAL A 222 -0.72 0.39 6.34
N THR A 223 0.51 0.83 6.03
CA THR A 223 1.71 -0.02 5.98
C THR A 223 1.91 -0.77 7.30
N TYR A 224 1.79 -0.06 8.43
CA TYR A 224 1.97 -0.65 9.75
C TYR A 224 0.95 -1.75 10.06
N TYR A 225 -0.35 -1.48 9.88
CA TYR A 225 -1.38 -2.46 10.19
C TYR A 225 -1.39 -3.63 9.18
N ALA A 226 -1.06 -3.36 7.92
CA ALA A 226 -0.95 -4.39 6.88
C ALA A 226 0.16 -5.40 7.17
N LYS A 227 1.30 -4.97 7.74
CA LYS A 227 2.38 -5.87 8.17
C LYS A 227 1.86 -6.95 9.13
N GLU A 228 0.99 -6.60 10.07
CA GLU A 228 0.43 -7.58 11.02
C GLU A 228 -0.48 -8.60 10.32
N VAL A 229 -1.37 -8.15 9.44
CA VAL A 229 -2.21 -9.04 8.62
C VAL A 229 -1.32 -9.98 7.79
N HIS A 230 -0.33 -9.43 7.07
CA HIS A 230 0.58 -10.21 6.23
C HIS A 230 1.39 -11.22 7.04
N ARG A 231 1.79 -10.88 8.27
CA ARG A 231 2.49 -11.81 9.16
C ARG A 231 1.62 -13.04 9.48
N ARG A 232 0.34 -12.85 9.79
CA ARG A 232 -0.61 -13.95 10.04
C ARG A 232 -0.87 -14.78 8.79
N VAL A 233 -1.12 -14.11 7.66
CA VAL A 233 -1.36 -14.76 6.36
C VAL A 233 -0.16 -15.58 5.90
N ARG A 234 1.06 -15.03 6.02
CA ARG A 234 2.29 -15.76 5.70
C ARG A 234 2.45 -17.01 6.57
N GLY A 235 2.06 -16.94 7.85
CA GLY A 235 2.02 -18.11 8.72
C GLY A 235 1.12 -19.21 8.16
N ILE A 236 -0.10 -18.86 7.73
CA ILE A 236 -1.04 -19.82 7.11
C ILE A 236 -0.45 -20.42 5.83
N LEU A 237 0.08 -19.58 4.93
CA LEU A 237 0.62 -20.01 3.63
C LEU A 237 1.89 -20.86 3.75
N ASN A 238 2.70 -20.66 4.79
CA ASN A 238 3.98 -21.36 4.99
C ASN A 238 3.88 -22.55 5.94
N ALA A 239 2.67 -22.88 6.43
CA ALA A 239 2.44 -24.02 7.30
C ALA A 239 2.87 -25.32 6.62
N ARG A 240 3.50 -26.23 7.37
CA ARG A 240 4.07 -27.46 6.81
C ARG A 240 3.09 -28.62 6.75
N THR A 241 2.02 -28.53 7.53
CA THR A 241 0.98 -29.56 7.63
C THR A 241 -0.41 -28.94 7.54
N SER A 242 -1.40 -29.75 7.13
CA SER A 242 -2.80 -29.33 7.09
C SER A 242 -3.32 -28.95 8.48
N GLU A 243 -2.95 -29.68 9.53
CA GLU A 243 -3.33 -29.37 10.91
C GLU A 243 -2.79 -28.00 11.36
N GLU A 244 -1.52 -27.71 11.07
CA GLU A 244 -0.92 -26.42 11.37
C GLU A 244 -1.61 -25.28 10.60
N THR A 245 -1.91 -25.51 9.32
CA THR A 245 -2.61 -24.56 8.45
C THR A 245 -3.97 -24.17 9.05
N LEU A 246 -4.78 -25.17 9.42
CA LEU A 246 -6.10 -24.98 10.03
C LEU A 246 -5.99 -24.23 11.36
N ARG A 247 -5.05 -24.64 12.23
CA ARG A 247 -4.83 -24.00 13.53
C ARG A 247 -4.46 -22.52 13.39
N LEU A 248 -3.56 -22.18 12.47
CA LEU A 248 -3.14 -20.80 12.23
C LEU A 248 -4.29 -19.96 11.65
N ALA A 249 -5.06 -20.51 10.72
CA ALA A 249 -6.22 -19.84 10.15
C ALA A 249 -7.33 -19.60 11.19
N GLN A 250 -7.59 -20.57 12.07
CA GLN A 250 -8.53 -20.43 13.18
C GLN A 250 -8.04 -19.40 14.22
N GLY A 251 -6.74 -19.33 14.48
CA GLY A 251 -6.15 -18.28 15.30
C GLY A 251 -6.36 -16.89 14.68
N PHE A 252 -6.11 -16.75 13.38
CA PHE A 252 -6.35 -15.49 12.67
C PHE A 252 -7.83 -15.10 12.66
N ARG A 253 -8.76 -16.06 12.51
CA ARG A 253 -10.21 -15.83 12.65
C ARG A 253 -10.57 -15.18 13.99
N ASN A 254 -10.02 -15.71 15.08
CA ASN A 254 -10.34 -15.24 16.43
C ASN A 254 -9.78 -13.84 16.71
N ASP A 255 -8.61 -13.53 16.14
CA ASP A 255 -7.95 -12.23 16.28
C ASP A 255 -8.37 -11.23 15.19
N MET A 256 -9.26 -11.62 14.26
CA MET A 256 -9.47 -10.91 12.99
C MET A 256 -9.88 -9.45 13.19
N SER A 257 -10.84 -9.17 14.07
CA SER A 257 -11.25 -7.77 14.32
C SER A 257 -10.13 -6.93 14.95
N VAL A 258 -9.34 -7.53 15.85
CA VAL A 258 -8.22 -6.83 16.50
C VAL A 258 -7.15 -6.44 15.48
N VAL A 259 -6.90 -7.31 14.50
CA VAL A 259 -5.85 -7.14 13.51
C VAL A 259 -6.31 -6.32 12.29
N VAL A 260 -7.54 -6.52 11.83
CA VAL A 260 -8.04 -6.00 10.54
C VAL A 260 -8.83 -4.71 10.69
N ASP A 261 -9.52 -4.46 11.81
CA ASP A 261 -10.32 -3.24 11.98
C ASP A 261 -9.44 -1.97 11.92
N PRO A 262 -8.26 -1.90 12.59
CA PRO A 262 -7.38 -0.73 12.47
C PRO A 262 -6.86 -0.50 11.05
N LEU A 263 -6.56 -1.59 10.32
CA LEU A 263 -6.16 -1.51 8.91
C LEU A 263 -7.30 -0.93 8.07
N SER A 264 -8.50 -1.47 8.21
CA SER A 264 -9.68 -1.06 7.44
C SER A 264 -10.00 0.43 7.68
N GLN A 265 -9.89 0.90 8.93
CA GLN A 265 -10.08 2.31 9.27
C GLN A 265 -9.00 3.20 8.65
N ALA A 266 -7.73 2.78 8.71
CA ALA A 266 -6.63 3.53 8.11
C ALA A 266 -6.77 3.63 6.59
N MET A 267 -7.14 2.52 5.93
CA MET A 267 -7.36 2.49 4.47
C MET A 267 -8.53 3.36 4.06
N SER A 268 -9.68 3.28 4.74
CA SER A 268 -10.83 4.16 4.46
C SER A 268 -10.47 5.64 4.58
N SER A 269 -9.65 5.99 5.59
CA SER A 269 -9.14 7.37 5.73
C SER A 269 -8.19 7.75 4.61
N ALA A 270 -7.34 6.83 4.14
CA ALA A 270 -6.42 7.06 3.03
C ALA A 270 -7.15 7.24 1.70
N VAL A 271 -8.17 6.43 1.39
CA VAL A 271 -9.01 6.59 0.18
C VAL A 271 -9.61 8.00 0.14
N HIS A 272 -10.20 8.45 1.26
CA HIS A 272 -10.74 9.80 1.33
C HIS A 272 -9.69 10.88 1.01
N LEU A 273 -8.46 10.74 1.51
CA LEU A 273 -7.39 11.68 1.22
C LEU A 273 -6.88 11.61 -0.23
N PHE A 274 -6.91 10.43 -0.86
CA PHE A 274 -6.59 10.32 -2.31
C PHE A 274 -7.64 11.00 -3.20
N VAL A 275 -8.90 11.06 -2.75
CA VAL A 275 -9.98 11.78 -3.45
C VAL A 275 -9.92 13.27 -3.13
N LEU A 276 -9.78 13.61 -1.85
CA LEU A 276 -9.80 14.98 -1.34
C LEU A 276 -8.84 15.13 -0.16
N ASP A 277 -7.64 15.64 -0.45
CA ASP A 277 -6.69 16.09 0.55
C ASP A 277 -6.81 17.62 0.70
N ASP A 278 -7.33 18.07 1.85
CA ASP A 278 -7.44 19.50 2.17
C ASP A 278 -6.16 20.09 2.77
N GLY A 279 -5.11 19.27 2.96
CA GLY A 279 -3.83 19.70 3.51
C GLY A 279 -3.90 20.13 4.98
N THR A 280 -4.98 19.84 5.69
CA THR A 280 -5.20 20.34 7.07
C THR A 280 -4.42 19.57 8.14
N CYS A 281 -3.78 18.46 7.78
CA CYS A 281 -2.97 17.72 8.76
C CYS A 281 -1.80 18.58 9.26
N ASN A 282 -1.53 18.50 10.56
CA ASN A 282 -0.40 19.18 11.19
C ASN A 282 0.48 18.19 11.94
N PRO A 283 1.18 17.29 11.22
CA PRO A 283 2.03 16.28 11.86
C PRO A 283 3.21 16.90 12.62
N LEU A 284 3.65 18.09 12.22
CA LEU A 284 4.70 18.84 12.91
C LEU A 284 4.37 19.09 14.38
N ALA A 285 3.12 19.44 14.69
CA ALA A 285 2.68 19.70 16.07
C ALA A 285 2.67 18.45 16.96
N THR A 286 2.59 17.25 16.36
CA THR A 286 2.49 15.97 17.09
C THR A 286 3.77 15.16 17.12
N THR A 287 4.78 15.53 16.34
CA THR A 287 6.04 14.77 16.23
C THR A 287 6.91 15.02 17.47
N THR A 288 7.27 13.96 18.19
CA THR A 288 8.07 14.07 19.41
C THR A 288 9.55 14.26 19.10
N GLN A 289 10.30 14.78 20.07
CA GLN A 289 11.76 14.92 19.96
C GLN A 289 12.46 13.57 19.72
N GLU A 290 11.95 12.49 20.32
CA GLU A 290 12.48 11.13 20.13
C GLU A 290 12.30 10.68 18.67
N GLN A 291 11.10 10.84 18.14
CA GLN A 291 10.77 10.54 16.75
C GLN A 291 11.66 11.32 15.76
N TRP A 292 11.92 12.60 16.03
CA TRP A 292 12.86 13.38 15.24
C TRP A 292 14.28 12.80 15.24
N MET A 293 14.77 12.35 16.40
CA MET A 293 16.08 11.72 16.50
C MET A 293 16.14 10.39 15.74
N HIS A 294 15.06 9.60 15.76
CA HIS A 294 14.96 8.37 14.97
C HIS A 294 15.04 8.64 13.47
N LEU A 295 14.33 9.66 12.97
CA LEU A 295 14.40 10.07 11.57
C LEU A 295 15.81 10.54 11.18
N ALA A 296 16.45 11.39 11.98
CA ALA A 296 17.81 11.87 11.72
C ALA A 296 18.85 10.75 11.76
N ARG A 297 18.74 9.82 12.72
CA ARG A 297 19.62 8.65 12.81
C ARG A 297 19.46 7.75 11.59
N GLY A 298 18.22 7.45 11.20
CA GLY A 298 17.95 6.61 10.04
C GLY A 298 18.53 7.21 8.75
N LEU A 299 18.46 8.53 8.57
CA LEU A 299 19.10 9.21 7.44
C LEU A 299 20.64 9.13 7.48
N ALA A 300 21.24 9.33 8.66
CA ALA A 300 22.68 9.17 8.82
C ALA A 300 23.14 7.73 8.50
N GLU A 301 22.35 6.72 8.90
CA GLU A 301 22.57 5.33 8.53
C GLU A 301 22.48 5.10 7.02
N GLN A 302 21.52 5.73 6.32
CA GLN A 302 21.43 5.65 4.85
C GLN A 302 22.67 6.19 4.15
N ARG A 303 23.26 7.28 4.66
CA ARG A 303 24.51 7.81 4.11
C ARG A 303 25.64 6.80 4.22
N VAL A 304 25.86 6.23 5.40
CA VAL A 304 26.90 5.21 5.61
C VAL A 304 26.64 3.98 4.75
N ALA A 305 25.38 3.54 4.68
CA ALA A 305 25.02 2.35 3.93
C ALA A 305 25.17 2.53 2.41
N SER A 306 24.90 3.73 1.87
CA SER A 306 25.16 4.05 0.46
C SER A 306 26.64 3.94 0.09
N GLN A 307 27.54 4.41 0.97
CA GLN A 307 28.97 4.28 0.77
C GLN A 307 29.44 2.83 0.88
N GLY A 308 28.80 2.03 1.74
CA GLY A 308 29.01 0.59 1.81
C GLY A 308 28.67 -0.11 0.49
N VAL A 309 27.53 0.23 -0.11
CA VAL A 309 27.10 -0.27 -1.43
C VAL A 309 28.10 0.11 -2.52
N PHE A 310 28.53 1.37 -2.57
CA PHE A 310 29.54 1.82 -3.53
C PHE A 310 30.88 1.07 -3.35
N ARG A 311 31.31 0.83 -2.10
CA ARG A 311 32.52 0.05 -1.82
C ARG A 311 32.43 -1.37 -2.36
N TYR A 312 31.34 -2.09 -2.12
CA TYR A 312 31.16 -3.46 -2.64
C TYR A 312 31.16 -3.47 -4.17
N PHE A 313 30.51 -2.49 -4.79
CA PHE A 313 30.55 -2.34 -6.25
C PHE A 313 31.98 -2.16 -6.77
N MET A 314 32.77 -1.27 -6.18
CA MET A 314 34.16 -1.06 -6.58
C MET A 314 35.03 -2.31 -6.34
N GLN A 315 34.75 -3.11 -5.30
CA GLN A 315 35.42 -4.39 -5.10
C GLN A 315 35.14 -5.36 -6.25
N VAL A 316 33.89 -5.44 -6.73
CA VAL A 316 33.52 -6.24 -7.91
C VAL A 316 34.26 -5.75 -9.15
N VAL A 317 34.24 -4.43 -9.41
CA VAL A 317 34.93 -3.79 -10.56
C VAL A 317 36.43 -4.11 -10.56
N HIS A 318 37.07 -4.11 -9.40
CA HIS A 318 38.51 -4.38 -9.27
C HIS A 318 38.87 -5.86 -9.12
N GLY A 319 37.91 -6.79 -9.21
CA GLY A 319 38.17 -8.22 -9.09
C GLY A 319 38.50 -8.69 -7.67
N ILE A 320 38.12 -7.93 -6.63
CA ILE A 320 38.38 -8.21 -5.22
C ILE A 320 37.17 -8.93 -4.62
N ASP A 321 37.37 -10.16 -4.14
CA ASP A 321 36.35 -10.97 -3.46
C ASP A 321 34.99 -11.01 -4.20
N VAL A 322 35.04 -11.04 -5.53
CA VAL A 322 33.89 -10.79 -6.43
C VAL A 322 32.63 -11.52 -5.99
N ALA A 323 32.71 -12.83 -5.71
CA ALA A 323 31.56 -13.62 -5.32
C ALA A 323 30.92 -13.13 -4.01
N SER A 324 31.72 -12.82 -2.98
CA SER A 324 31.21 -12.29 -1.71
C SER A 324 30.67 -10.87 -1.91
N SER A 325 31.41 -10.03 -2.61
CA SER A 325 31.04 -8.64 -2.88
C SER A 325 29.72 -8.52 -3.65
N LYS A 326 29.46 -9.40 -4.62
CA LYS A 326 28.16 -9.45 -5.34
C LYS A 326 27.00 -9.81 -4.41
N VAL A 327 27.18 -10.78 -3.51
CA VAL A 327 26.17 -11.16 -2.52
C VAL A 327 25.91 -10.03 -1.53
N ASP A 328 26.98 -9.45 -0.96
CA ASP A 328 26.88 -8.36 0.01
C ASP A 328 26.23 -7.11 -0.61
N LEU A 329 26.57 -6.80 -1.87
CA LEU A 329 25.96 -5.73 -2.63
C LEU A 329 24.46 -5.94 -2.80
N ALA A 330 24.03 -7.12 -3.26
CA ALA A 330 22.60 -7.44 -3.42
C ALA A 330 21.82 -7.31 -2.09
N VAL A 331 22.40 -7.83 -0.99
CA VAL A 331 21.79 -7.73 0.34
C VAL A 331 21.68 -6.28 0.81
N GLN A 332 22.74 -5.47 0.62
CA GLN A 332 22.72 -4.06 1.04
C GLN A 332 21.80 -3.20 0.17
N LEU A 333 21.71 -3.47 -1.14
CA LEU A 333 20.76 -2.78 -2.02
C LEU A 333 19.32 -2.95 -1.52
N ALA A 334 18.92 -4.19 -1.24
CA ALA A 334 17.59 -4.49 -0.72
C ALA A 334 17.35 -3.87 0.67
N LYS A 335 18.34 -3.96 1.57
CA LYS A 335 18.25 -3.40 2.92
C LYS A 335 18.08 -1.88 2.89
N ASN A 336 18.93 -1.17 2.14
CA ASN A 336 18.91 0.28 2.07
C ASN A 336 17.62 0.78 1.43
N ASN A 337 17.13 0.09 0.38
CA ASN A 337 15.86 0.45 -0.22
C ASN A 337 14.71 0.41 0.80
N ASN A 338 14.61 -0.67 1.57
CA ASN A 338 13.58 -0.83 2.59
C ASN A 338 13.71 0.21 3.71
N GLN A 339 14.92 0.50 4.17
CA GLN A 339 15.15 1.50 5.20
C GLN A 339 14.81 2.92 4.70
N LEU A 340 15.23 3.28 3.49
CA LEU A 340 14.92 4.58 2.89
C LEU A 340 13.42 4.75 2.68
N LEU A 341 12.72 3.69 2.26
CA LEU A 341 11.26 3.70 2.20
C LEU A 341 10.62 3.91 3.58
N GLY A 342 11.21 3.31 4.63
CA GLY A 342 10.83 3.54 6.03
C GLY A 342 11.06 4.99 6.49
N LEU A 343 11.99 5.74 5.90
CA LEU A 343 12.16 7.18 6.17
C LEU A 343 11.16 8.04 5.40
N VAL A 344 10.85 7.68 4.15
CA VAL A 344 9.87 8.39 3.31
C VAL A 344 8.46 8.24 3.89
N GLN A 345 8.07 7.03 4.26
CA GLN A 345 6.75 6.73 4.81
C GLN A 345 6.68 6.92 6.32
N GLY A 346 7.81 6.82 7.03
CA GLY A 346 7.82 6.59 8.48
C GLY A 346 7.65 5.10 8.84
N SER A 347 7.96 4.77 10.09
CA SER A 347 7.85 3.41 10.65
C SER A 347 7.40 3.49 12.10
N ARG A 348 6.16 3.07 12.39
CA ARG A 348 5.68 2.98 13.78
C ARG A 348 6.42 1.93 14.61
N GLU A 349 6.96 0.91 13.95
CA GLU A 349 7.71 -0.17 14.59
C GLU A 349 9.08 0.32 15.09
N GLU A 350 9.70 1.25 14.38
CA GLU A 350 11.02 1.82 14.70
C GLU A 350 10.93 3.22 15.34
N ASP A 351 9.71 3.65 15.66
CA ASP A 351 9.35 5.01 16.11
C ASP A 351 9.92 6.12 15.20
N ILE A 352 9.97 5.86 13.90
CA ILE A 352 10.31 6.84 12.87
C ILE A 352 9.00 7.53 12.44
N PRO A 353 8.86 8.85 12.60
CA PRO A 353 7.69 9.56 12.14
C PRO A 353 7.68 9.60 10.60
N ALA A 354 6.51 9.67 9.99
CA ALA A 354 6.44 10.13 8.61
C ALA A 354 6.95 11.59 8.57
N PRO A 355 7.52 12.07 7.45
CA PRO A 355 8.10 13.40 7.37
C PRO A 355 7.08 14.45 7.84
N PRO A 356 7.41 15.33 8.80
CA PRO A 356 6.42 16.21 9.43
C PRO A 356 6.17 17.52 8.67
N THR A 357 6.91 17.77 7.58
CA THR A 357 6.69 18.92 6.69
C THR A 357 6.68 18.46 5.25
N GLN A 358 5.95 19.19 4.40
CA GLN A 358 5.89 18.92 2.95
C GLN A 358 7.27 19.03 2.30
N GLU A 359 8.08 20.01 2.71
CA GLU A 359 9.44 20.20 2.19
C GLU A 359 10.34 18.99 2.45
N LEU A 360 10.27 18.44 3.68
CA LEU A 360 11.04 17.26 4.05
C LEU A 360 10.55 16.02 3.30
N LEU A 361 9.24 15.85 3.16
CA LEU A 361 8.66 14.75 2.38
C LEU A 361 9.14 14.80 0.93
N SER A 362 9.02 15.95 0.28
CA SER A 362 9.45 16.15 -1.10
C SER A 362 10.92 15.79 -1.30
N GLN A 363 11.80 16.21 -0.38
CA GLN A 363 13.22 15.88 -0.47
C GLN A 363 13.57 14.43 -0.15
N LEU A 364 12.85 13.78 0.77
CA LEU A 364 13.02 12.35 1.01
C LEU A 364 12.53 11.51 -0.18
N VAL A 365 11.44 11.91 -0.84
CA VAL A 365 10.97 11.26 -2.08
C VAL A 365 12.01 11.42 -3.19
N LYS A 366 12.60 12.62 -3.35
CA LYS A 366 13.68 12.86 -4.30
C LYS A 366 14.91 12.00 -4.01
N LEU A 367 15.35 11.94 -2.75
CA LEU A 367 16.44 11.09 -2.30
C LEU A 367 16.18 9.60 -2.62
N HIS A 368 14.94 9.14 -2.44
CA HIS A 368 14.52 7.79 -2.80
C HIS A 368 14.56 7.54 -4.31
N VAL A 369 14.19 8.52 -5.14
CA VAL A 369 14.32 8.42 -6.60
C VAL A 369 15.78 8.30 -7.01
N ALA A 370 16.68 9.12 -6.45
CA ALA A 370 18.12 9.03 -6.72
C ALA A 370 18.68 7.65 -6.35
N TRP A 371 18.27 7.10 -5.20
CA TRP A 371 18.62 5.74 -4.79
C TRP A 371 18.13 4.66 -5.76
N GLN A 372 16.88 4.78 -6.24
CA GLN A 372 16.28 3.83 -7.18
C GLN A 372 17.05 3.78 -8.51
N HIS A 373 17.43 4.94 -9.06
CA HIS A 373 18.26 4.99 -10.26
C HIS A 373 19.62 4.33 -10.04
N MET A 374 20.32 4.68 -8.95
CA MET A 374 21.59 4.08 -8.60
C MET A 374 21.48 2.55 -8.42
N SER A 375 20.44 2.10 -7.71
CA SER A 375 20.22 0.68 -7.42
C SER A 375 19.97 -0.13 -8.67
N LYS A 376 19.28 0.45 -9.66
CA LYS A 376 19.05 -0.19 -10.96
C LYS A 376 20.37 -0.42 -11.70
N VAL A 377 21.18 0.62 -11.87
CA VAL A 377 22.49 0.50 -12.55
C VAL A 377 23.41 -0.48 -11.82
N LEU A 378 23.46 -0.40 -10.49
CA LEU A 378 24.24 -1.33 -9.67
C LEU A 378 23.77 -2.78 -9.81
N SER A 379 22.45 -3.02 -9.83
CA SER A 379 21.89 -4.34 -10.00
C SER A 379 22.23 -4.90 -11.39
N ASP A 380 22.03 -4.10 -12.45
CA ASP A 380 22.31 -4.51 -13.83
C ASP A 380 23.81 -4.81 -14.02
N ALA A 381 24.70 -3.97 -13.49
CA ALA A 381 26.15 -4.16 -13.59
C ALA A 381 26.64 -5.42 -12.85
N VAL A 382 26.05 -5.78 -11.71
CA VAL A 382 26.44 -6.96 -10.92
C VAL A 382 26.14 -8.28 -11.64
N HIS A 383 25.16 -8.31 -12.55
CA HIS A 383 24.84 -9.51 -13.32
C HIS A 383 25.73 -9.68 -14.55
N GLN A 384 26.55 -8.70 -14.88
CA GLN A 384 27.50 -8.77 -15.99
C GLN A 384 28.81 -9.48 -15.57
N ASP A 385 29.46 -10.13 -16.54
CA ASP A 385 30.78 -10.75 -16.37
C ASP A 385 31.90 -9.68 -16.35
N GLU A 386 31.73 -8.63 -17.15
CA GLU A 386 32.59 -7.46 -17.21
C GLU A 386 31.72 -6.21 -17.02
N ILE A 387 32.11 -5.31 -16.11
CA ILE A 387 31.38 -4.06 -15.85
C ILE A 387 31.90 -3.00 -16.81
N ALA A 388 31.00 -2.38 -17.57
CA ALA A 388 31.39 -1.33 -18.52
C ALA A 388 31.83 -0.04 -17.81
N GLU A 389 32.79 0.69 -18.39
CA GLU A 389 33.28 1.97 -17.85
C GLU A 389 32.15 3.03 -17.71
N VAL A 390 31.14 2.95 -18.58
CA VAL A 390 29.96 3.80 -18.52
C VAL A 390 29.16 3.56 -17.24
N ASP A 391 28.99 2.30 -16.82
CA ASP A 391 28.26 1.94 -15.60
C ASP A 391 29.00 2.46 -14.36
N ILE A 392 30.34 2.41 -14.36
CA ILE A 392 31.16 2.95 -13.27
C ILE A 392 30.93 4.46 -13.12
N THR A 393 30.98 5.19 -14.24
CA THR A 393 30.79 6.64 -14.28
C THR A 393 29.37 7.02 -13.84
N GLU A 394 28.36 6.27 -14.29
CA GLU A 394 26.96 6.51 -13.96
C GLU A 394 26.68 6.26 -12.46
N VAL A 395 27.23 5.19 -11.89
CA VAL A 395 27.16 4.93 -10.44
C VAL A 395 27.83 6.04 -9.63
N GLU A 396 28.98 6.57 -10.07
CA GLU A 396 29.63 7.68 -9.38
C GLU A 396 28.73 8.93 -9.36
N VAL A 397 28.13 9.29 -10.50
CA VAL A 397 27.21 10.43 -10.60
C VAL A 397 26.02 10.24 -9.66
N TYR A 398 25.35 9.09 -9.71
CA TYR A 398 24.19 8.86 -8.84
C TYR A 398 24.55 8.79 -7.35
N ASN A 399 25.72 8.28 -7.00
CA ASN A 399 26.20 8.30 -5.61
C ASN A 399 26.42 9.73 -5.10
N GLN A 400 27.02 10.60 -5.93
CA GLN A 400 27.19 12.02 -5.58
C GLN A 400 25.84 12.74 -5.45
N GLU A 401 24.89 12.47 -6.34
CA GLU A 401 23.54 13.04 -6.26
C GLU A 401 22.80 12.59 -4.99
N PHE A 402 22.87 11.29 -4.67
CA PHE A 402 22.29 10.74 -3.45
C PHE A 402 22.89 11.38 -2.19
N LEU A 403 24.21 11.49 -2.10
CA LEU A 403 24.88 12.13 -0.96
C LEU A 403 24.48 13.60 -0.81
N ARG A 404 24.44 14.34 -1.92
CA ARG A 404 24.01 15.75 -1.93
C ARG A 404 22.56 15.89 -1.44
N ASP A 405 21.65 15.07 -1.95
CA ASP A 405 20.24 15.12 -1.53
C ASP A 405 20.09 14.70 -0.05
N ALA A 406 20.88 13.73 0.44
CA ALA A 406 20.90 13.35 1.85
C ALA A 406 21.40 14.50 2.75
N ASP A 407 22.39 15.27 2.31
CA ASP A 407 22.85 16.47 3.03
C ASP A 407 21.74 17.54 3.10
N ILE A 408 21.01 17.78 2.02
CA ILE A 408 19.88 18.73 2.03
C ILE A 408 18.79 18.27 3.02
N VAL A 409 18.47 16.98 3.06
CA VAL A 409 17.50 16.46 4.04
C VAL A 409 18.01 16.67 5.47
N MET A 410 19.30 16.43 5.75
CA MET A 410 19.89 16.71 7.06
C MET A 410 19.81 18.19 7.46
N GLU A 411 20.03 19.10 6.51
CA GLU A 411 19.87 20.55 6.73
C GLU A 411 18.42 20.92 7.06
N LEU A 412 17.46 20.36 6.33
CA LEU A 412 16.03 20.57 6.61
C LEU A 412 15.65 20.08 8.01
N LEU A 413 16.15 18.91 8.43
CA LEU A 413 15.95 18.40 9.79
C LEU A 413 16.51 19.37 10.85
N ALA A 414 17.67 19.97 10.60
CA ALA A 414 18.31 20.92 11.52
C ALA A 414 17.51 22.22 11.68
N VAL A 415 16.98 22.75 10.57
CA VAL A 415 16.20 24.00 10.53
C VAL A 415 14.87 23.84 11.26
N VAL A 416 14.14 22.75 11.01
CA VAL A 416 12.78 22.58 11.57
C VAL A 416 12.80 22.45 13.11
N HIS A 417 13.83 21.84 13.69
CA HIS A 417 13.90 21.61 15.14
C HIS A 417 14.71 22.66 15.93
N HIS A 418 15.12 23.79 15.32
CA HIS A 418 16.03 24.75 15.96
C HIS A 418 17.24 24.05 16.63
N CYS A 419 17.82 23.04 15.96
CA CYS A 419 18.99 22.31 16.45
C CYS A 419 20.22 22.74 15.63
N PRO A 420 20.88 23.87 15.98
CA PRO A 420 21.96 24.43 15.17
C PRO A 420 23.20 23.54 15.05
N THR A 421 23.29 22.45 15.82
CA THR A 421 24.45 21.54 15.82
C THR A 421 24.34 20.36 14.85
N LEU A 422 23.20 20.13 14.18
CA LEU A 422 23.10 19.08 13.15
C LEU A 422 23.74 19.48 11.81
N GLY A 423 23.87 20.78 11.53
CA GLY A 423 24.47 21.31 10.29
C GLY A 423 26.01 21.25 10.23
N ILE A 424 26.68 20.71 11.25
CA ILE A 424 28.15 20.60 11.30
C ILE A 424 28.53 19.14 11.59
N LEU A 425 28.17 18.23 10.68
CA LEU A 425 28.81 16.91 10.56
C LEU A 425 29.65 16.89 9.28
N ASN A 426 30.55 17.85 9.14
CA ASN A 426 31.61 17.83 8.15
C ASN A 426 32.79 17.03 8.76
N ILE A 427 33.10 15.86 8.20
CA ILE A 427 33.96 14.80 8.78
C ILE A 427 35.46 15.18 8.82
N THR A 428 35.83 16.45 8.66
CA THR A 428 37.24 16.86 8.51
C THR A 428 37.89 17.49 9.74
N ASN A 429 37.21 17.68 10.87
CA ASN A 429 37.88 18.22 12.06
C ASN A 429 37.45 17.58 13.38
N HIS A 430 38.42 16.96 14.06
CA HIS A 430 38.37 16.60 15.48
C HIS A 430 38.36 17.86 16.37
N GLN A 431 37.26 18.61 16.38
CA GLN A 431 37.05 19.66 17.36
C GLN A 431 35.90 19.33 18.31
N ALA A 432 36.13 19.67 19.58
CA ALA A 432 35.30 19.29 20.71
C ALA A 432 33.85 19.79 20.60
N TRP A 433 32.94 18.92 21.03
CA TRP A 433 31.49 19.10 21.06
C TRP A 433 31.08 20.27 21.98
N PRO A 434 30.21 21.20 21.54
CA PRO A 434 29.64 22.22 22.42
C PRO A 434 28.68 21.59 23.45
N SER A 435 28.76 22.05 24.69
CA SER A 435 28.02 21.54 25.86
C SER A 435 26.52 21.85 25.89
N THR A 436 25.97 22.48 24.85
CA THR A 436 24.55 22.90 24.79
C THR A 436 23.62 21.88 24.15
N CYS A 437 24.15 20.83 23.52
CA CYS A 437 23.35 19.71 23.02
C CYS A 437 23.64 18.46 23.87
N SER A 438 22.84 18.22 24.90
CA SER A 438 22.98 17.05 25.80
C SER A 438 22.73 15.69 25.12
N LEU A 439 22.38 15.70 23.82
CA LEU A 439 21.81 14.59 23.05
C LEU A 439 22.81 13.70 22.31
N LEU A 440 24.12 14.01 22.32
CA LEU A 440 25.11 13.29 21.49
C LEU A 440 26.19 12.50 22.27
N ARG A 441 26.13 12.49 23.61
CA ARG A 441 27.02 11.64 24.43
C ARG A 441 26.93 10.14 24.08
N PRO A 442 25.75 9.55 23.80
CA PRO A 442 25.67 8.12 23.46
C PRO A 442 26.21 7.79 22.05
N LEU A 443 26.07 8.70 21.08
CA LEU A 443 26.50 8.51 19.69
C LEU A 443 28.03 8.56 19.53
N SER A 444 28.69 9.43 20.29
CA SER A 444 30.17 9.47 20.41
C SER A 444 30.73 8.14 20.93
N SER A 445 30.09 7.52 21.93
CA SER A 445 30.53 6.25 22.51
C SER A 445 30.31 5.04 21.58
N ALA A 446 29.21 5.02 20.81
CA ALA A 446 28.95 3.94 19.85
C ALA A 446 29.90 3.97 18.64
N MET A 447 30.23 5.16 18.12
CA MET A 447 31.21 5.31 17.03
C MET A 447 32.66 5.06 17.51
N ALA A 448 32.99 5.40 18.75
CA ALA A 448 34.32 5.12 19.32
C ALA A 448 34.55 3.62 19.63
N MET A 449 33.51 2.87 20.02
CA MET A 449 33.63 1.43 20.28
C MET A 449 33.82 0.61 19.00
N GLN A 450 33.29 1.05 17.85
CA GLN A 450 33.56 0.39 16.56
C GLN A 450 34.95 0.74 16.01
N ALA A 451 35.53 1.89 16.34
CA ALA A 451 36.90 2.21 15.89
C ALA A 451 37.98 1.41 16.65
N THR A 452 37.71 0.95 17.88
CA THR A 452 38.70 0.24 18.72
C THR A 452 38.77 -1.26 18.45
N THR A 453 37.80 -1.86 17.77
CA THR A 453 37.87 -3.26 17.31
C THR A 453 38.58 -3.44 15.96
N TRP A 454 39.08 -2.37 15.34
CA TRP A 454 39.72 -2.40 14.01
C TRP A 454 41.22 -2.10 14.01
N THR A 455 41.86 -2.09 15.19
CA THR A 455 43.32 -1.96 15.33
C THR A 455 43.93 -3.13 16.10
N SER A 456 43.50 -4.35 15.79
CA SER A 456 44.17 -5.59 16.22
C SER A 456 44.01 -6.69 15.20
#